data_AF-A0A9E2LIN9-F1
#
_entry.id   AF-A0A9E2LIN9-F1
#
_cell.length_a   1.000
_cell.length_b   1.000
_cell.length_c   1.000
_cell.angle_alpha   90.00
_cell.angle_beta   90.00
_cell.angle_gamma   90.00
#
_symmetry.space_group_name_H-M   'P 1'
#
loop_
_entity.id
_entity.type
_entity.pdbx_description
1 polymer ?
#
loop_
_entity_poly.entity_id
_entity_poly.type
_entity_poly.pdbx_seq_one_letter_code
_entity_poly.pdbx_strand_id
1 'polypeptide(L)'
;MNKITFIKQLTDGLKKLGIIDTEEIIKDYEAHFENELLKGRTEEEISKALGRIDDILIDFSPENEIKKQRKLMNTYSVILSDIFIYLGMLSLYIVNLALLQLALSSLLLSMYTMFSMNFFNLIPNLIFPFSLVVGLAFLALTFASFGLSAMLFKYLNILMKRLGLWHKQILKGQYLHQFISVNQSKIMKRISLWSGLAFILLFIITYIVGFSMTNNPQFWETWHWFN
;
A
#
# COMPACT_ATOMS: atom_id res chain seq x y z
N MET A 1 48.15 -23.60 2.50
CA MET A 1 48.06 -22.63 1.39
C MET A 1 48.46 -21.27 1.92
N ASN A 2 49.01 -20.40 1.07
CA ASN A 2 49.35 -19.02 1.45
C ASN A 2 48.11 -18.12 1.32
N LYS A 3 48.01 -17.03 2.12
CA LYS A 3 46.89 -16.06 2.11
C LYS A 3 46.49 -15.65 0.69
N ILE A 4 47.47 -15.28 -0.14
CA ILE A 4 47.24 -14.78 -1.51
C ILE A 4 46.57 -15.86 -2.38
N THR A 5 47.02 -17.10 -2.26
CA THR A 5 46.46 -18.23 -3.03
C THR A 5 45.04 -18.59 -2.59
N PHE A 6 44.75 -18.48 -1.28
CA PHE A 6 43.44 -18.75 -0.71
C PHE A 6 42.40 -17.72 -1.16
N ILE A 7 42.72 -16.43 -1.00
CA ILE A 7 41.83 -15.33 -1.39
C ILE A 7 41.55 -15.37 -2.90
N LYS A 8 42.57 -15.63 -3.73
CA LYS A 8 42.38 -15.72 -5.18
C LYS A 8 41.43 -16.85 -5.58
N GLN A 9 41.59 -18.05 -5.01
CA GLN A 9 40.72 -19.19 -5.32
C GLN A 9 39.28 -18.97 -4.81
N LEU A 10 39.12 -18.37 -3.63
CA LEU A 10 37.81 -18.00 -3.09
C LEU A 10 37.12 -16.95 -3.99
N THR A 11 37.85 -15.92 -4.40
CA THR A 11 37.36 -14.85 -5.29
C THR A 11 36.88 -15.42 -6.63
N ASP A 12 37.69 -16.29 -7.25
CA ASP A 12 37.36 -16.91 -8.52
C ASP A 12 36.14 -17.84 -8.39
N GLY A 13 36.00 -18.54 -7.25
CA GLY A 13 34.82 -19.35 -6.94
C GLY A 13 33.55 -18.53 -6.74
N LEU A 14 33.60 -17.46 -5.94
CA LEU A 14 32.47 -16.57 -5.68
C LEU A 14 32.00 -15.84 -6.95
N LYS A 15 32.95 -15.42 -7.81
CA LYS A 15 32.63 -14.83 -9.12
C LYS A 15 31.96 -15.83 -10.06
N LYS A 16 32.40 -17.09 -10.07
CA LYS A 16 31.74 -18.16 -10.85
C LYS A 16 30.31 -18.44 -10.38
N LEU A 17 30.02 -18.23 -9.10
CA LEU A 17 28.68 -18.35 -8.52
C LEU A 17 27.80 -17.10 -8.73
N GLY A 18 28.35 -15.99 -9.25
CA GLY A 18 27.59 -14.78 -9.56
C GLY A 18 27.18 -13.94 -8.35
N ILE A 19 27.91 -14.05 -7.24
CA ILE A 19 27.60 -13.35 -5.98
C ILE A 19 27.99 -11.87 -6.09
N ILE A 20 27.04 -10.98 -5.79
CA ILE A 20 27.20 -9.52 -5.95
C ILE A 20 28.15 -8.95 -4.88
N ASP A 21 28.10 -9.47 -3.65
CA ASP A 21 28.85 -8.94 -2.50
C ASP A 21 30.25 -9.57 -2.32
N THR A 22 30.84 -10.03 -3.43
CA THR A 22 32.12 -10.77 -3.41
C THR A 22 33.25 -9.97 -2.72
N GLU A 23 33.31 -8.64 -2.91
CA GLU A 23 34.35 -7.78 -2.33
C GLU A 23 34.25 -7.62 -0.81
N GLU A 24 33.04 -7.59 -0.26
CA GLU A 24 32.81 -7.47 1.19
C GLU A 24 33.18 -8.79 1.88
N ILE A 25 32.76 -9.92 1.30
CA ILE A 25 33.11 -11.25 1.80
C ILE A 25 34.64 -11.44 1.83
N ILE A 26 35.35 -11.04 0.77
CA ILE A 26 36.81 -11.16 0.71
C ILE A 26 37.48 -10.35 1.81
N LYS A 27 37.03 -9.10 2.06
CA LYS A 27 37.58 -8.24 3.10
C LYS A 27 37.49 -8.86 4.49
N ASP A 28 36.38 -9.53 4.80
CA ASP A 28 36.22 -10.21 6.09
C ASP A 28 37.23 -11.34 6.28
N TYR A 29 37.47 -12.15 5.23
CA TYR A 29 38.50 -13.19 5.26
C TYR A 29 39.91 -12.61 5.36
N GLU A 30 40.21 -11.50 4.67
CA GLU A 30 41.50 -10.82 4.77
C GLU A 30 41.77 -10.30 6.19
N ALA A 31 40.76 -9.67 6.82
CA ALA A 31 40.83 -9.24 8.21
C ALA A 31 41.01 -10.41 9.19
N HIS A 32 40.39 -11.56 8.91
CA HIS A 32 40.56 -12.76 9.71
C HIS A 32 42.00 -13.31 9.63
N PHE A 33 42.57 -13.37 8.42
CA PHE A 33 43.97 -13.73 8.24
C PHE A 33 44.91 -12.79 9.00
N GLU A 34 44.68 -11.47 8.95
CA GLU A 34 45.51 -10.50 9.67
C GLU A 34 45.42 -10.66 11.19
N ASN A 35 44.21 -10.86 11.73
CA ASN A 35 44.01 -11.07 13.16
C ASN A 35 44.66 -12.35 13.70
N GLU A 36 44.65 -13.43 12.92
CA GLU A 36 45.28 -14.70 13.33
C GLU A 36 46.80 -14.68 13.16
N LEU A 37 47.31 -13.92 12.19
CA LEU A 37 48.75 -13.72 11.98
C LEU A 37 49.36 -12.87 13.12
N LEU A 38 48.61 -11.88 13.63
CA LEU A 38 48.97 -11.12 14.84
C LEU A 38 49.05 -11.99 16.11
N LYS A 39 48.32 -13.12 16.15
CA LYS A 39 48.38 -14.10 17.25
C LYS A 39 49.55 -15.09 17.11
N GLY A 40 50.41 -14.90 16.10
CA GLY A 40 51.60 -15.72 15.86
C GLY A 40 51.34 -17.03 15.14
N ARG A 41 50.16 -17.21 14.52
CA ARG A 41 49.87 -18.39 13.69
C ARG A 41 50.46 -18.23 12.29
N THR A 42 50.91 -19.32 11.71
CA THR A 42 51.40 -19.33 10.32
C THR A 42 50.24 -19.32 9.33
N GLU A 43 50.43 -18.72 8.15
CA GLU A 43 49.39 -18.66 7.11
C GLU A 43 48.85 -20.04 6.70
N GLU A 44 49.72 -21.07 6.75
CA GLU A 44 49.35 -22.44 6.42
C GLU A 44 48.39 -23.04 7.45
N GLU A 45 48.60 -22.77 8.73
CA GLU A 45 47.72 -23.20 9.81
C GLU A 45 46.36 -22.49 9.74
N ILE A 46 46.36 -21.19 9.42
CA ILE A 46 45.13 -20.41 9.24
C ILE A 46 44.32 -20.98 8.08
N SER A 47 44.97 -21.28 6.94
CA SER A 47 44.30 -21.88 5.78
C SER A 47 43.71 -23.27 6.07
N LYS A 48 44.36 -24.07 6.93
CA LYS A 48 43.84 -25.37 7.37
C LYS A 48 42.68 -25.23 8.34
N ALA A 49 42.72 -24.24 9.22
CA ALA A 49 41.66 -23.97 10.18
C ALA A 49 40.37 -23.46 9.52
N LEU A 50 40.51 -22.70 8.42
CA LEU A 50 39.37 -22.20 7.63
C LEU A 50 38.67 -23.30 6.81
N GLY A 51 39.31 -24.45 6.60
CA GLY A 51 38.74 -25.57 5.86
C GLY A 51 38.96 -25.48 4.33
N ARG A 52 38.26 -26.33 3.57
CA ARG A 52 38.38 -26.37 2.11
C ARG A 52 37.54 -25.27 1.47
N ILE A 53 38.13 -24.62 0.47
CA ILE A 53 37.47 -23.55 -0.30
C ILE A 53 36.20 -24.08 -0.98
N ASP A 54 36.21 -25.33 -1.46
CA ASP A 54 35.02 -25.95 -2.07
C ASP A 54 33.84 -26.05 -1.08
N ASP A 55 34.11 -26.35 0.20
CA ASP A 55 33.07 -26.44 1.23
C ASP A 55 32.50 -25.05 1.55
N ILE A 56 33.36 -24.03 1.60
CA ILE A 56 32.96 -22.63 1.78
C ILE A 56 32.09 -22.16 0.60
N LEU A 57 32.49 -22.47 -0.63
CA LEU A 57 31.74 -22.10 -1.84
C LEU A 57 30.37 -22.81 -1.94
N ILE A 58 30.27 -24.04 -1.43
CA ILE A 58 29.00 -24.77 -1.34
C ILE A 58 28.01 -24.05 -0.42
N ASP A 59 28.46 -23.45 0.68
CA ASP A 59 27.61 -22.69 1.59
C ASP A 59 27.06 -21.40 0.96
N PHE A 60 27.80 -20.81 0.01
CA PHE A 60 27.37 -19.66 -0.79
C PHE A 60 26.65 -20.05 -2.09
N SER A 61 26.45 -21.34 -2.34
CA SER A 61 25.68 -21.78 -3.50
C SER A 61 24.21 -21.33 -3.37
N PRO A 62 23.60 -20.77 -4.43
CA PRO A 62 22.21 -20.31 -4.40
C PRO A 62 21.23 -21.40 -3.95
N GLU A 63 21.50 -22.67 -4.21
CA GLU A 63 20.68 -23.80 -3.72
C GLU A 63 20.67 -23.94 -2.19
N ASN A 64 21.82 -23.68 -1.55
CA ASN A 64 21.94 -23.76 -0.10
C ASN A 64 21.42 -22.50 0.59
N GLU A 65 21.57 -21.31 -0.02
CA GLU A 65 20.88 -20.11 0.45
C GLU A 65 19.36 -20.27 0.41
N ILE A 66 18.81 -20.84 -0.67
CA ILE A 66 17.37 -21.14 -0.77
C ILE A 66 16.93 -22.13 0.33
N LYS A 67 17.74 -23.16 0.61
CA LYS A 67 17.48 -24.10 1.72
C LYS A 67 17.56 -23.41 3.09
N LYS A 68 18.53 -22.52 3.30
CA LYS A 68 18.72 -21.77 4.56
C LYS A 68 17.58 -20.78 4.78
N GLN A 69 17.15 -20.07 3.74
CA GLN A 69 15.96 -19.22 3.75
C GLN A 69 14.69 -20.03 4.04
N ARG A 70 14.50 -21.20 3.41
CA ARG A 70 13.41 -22.13 3.74
C ARG A 70 13.44 -22.61 5.20
N LYS A 71 14.63 -22.76 5.79
CA LYS A 71 14.81 -23.19 7.18
C LYS A 71 14.58 -22.06 8.18
N LEU A 72 14.87 -20.82 7.80
CA LEU A 72 14.66 -19.60 8.60
C LEU A 72 13.20 -19.12 8.55
N MET A 73 12.51 -19.30 7.43
CA MET A 73 11.06 -19.11 7.34
C MET A 73 10.34 -20.29 7.97
N ASN A 74 10.11 -20.22 9.29
CA ASN A 74 9.20 -21.14 9.95
C ASN A 74 7.81 -20.99 9.32
N THR A 75 7.24 -22.04 8.72
CA THR A 75 5.94 -22.00 8.01
C THR A 75 4.84 -21.31 8.83
N TYR A 76 4.89 -21.45 10.15
CA TYR A 76 4.01 -20.77 11.11
C TYR A 76 4.11 -19.24 11.08
N SER A 77 5.31 -18.68 10.87
CA SER A 77 5.51 -17.22 10.80
C SER A 77 4.86 -16.59 9.56
N VAL A 78 4.91 -17.30 8.42
CA VAL A 78 4.27 -16.87 7.16
C VAL A 78 2.75 -16.89 7.30
N ILE A 79 2.21 -17.99 7.84
CA ILE A 79 0.77 -18.14 8.07
C ILE A 79 0.26 -17.07 9.04
N LEU A 80 1.01 -16.77 10.11
CA LEU A 80 0.63 -15.72 11.06
C LEU A 80 0.62 -14.34 10.39
N SER A 81 1.67 -14.02 9.62
CA SER A 81 1.76 -12.79 8.81
C SER A 81 0.56 -12.64 7.88
N ASP A 82 0.17 -13.73 7.20
CA ASP A 82 -0.95 -13.71 6.25
C ASP A 82 -2.27 -13.31 6.94
N ILE A 83 -2.54 -13.83 8.15
CA ILE A 83 -3.75 -13.48 8.91
C ILE A 83 -3.82 -11.96 9.15
N PHE A 84 -2.72 -11.33 9.56
CA PHE A 84 -2.68 -9.88 9.76
C PHE A 84 -2.91 -9.10 8.47
N ILE A 85 -2.31 -9.55 7.36
CA ILE A 85 -2.46 -8.89 6.05
C ILE A 85 -3.92 -8.98 5.56
N TYR A 86 -4.55 -10.16 5.64
CA TYR A 86 -5.94 -10.33 5.23
C TYR A 86 -6.91 -9.57 6.13
N LEU A 87 -6.65 -9.51 7.44
CA LEU A 87 -7.45 -8.70 8.37
C LEU A 87 -7.32 -7.20 8.04
N GLY A 88 -6.11 -6.73 7.74
CA GLY A 88 -5.88 -5.38 7.24
C GLY A 88 -6.65 -5.08 5.96
N MET A 89 -6.63 -6.00 4.98
CA MET A 89 -7.41 -5.85 3.75
C MET A 89 -8.92 -5.81 4.01
N LEU A 90 -9.44 -6.65 4.89
CA LEU A 90 -10.86 -6.65 5.27
C LEU A 90 -11.28 -5.27 5.81
N SER A 91 -10.46 -4.66 6.68
CA SER A 91 -10.73 -3.32 7.22
C SER A 91 -10.87 -2.27 6.12
N LEU A 92 -10.03 -2.33 5.08
CA LEU A 92 -10.10 -1.39 3.96
C LEU A 92 -11.34 -1.62 3.08
N TYR A 93 -11.82 -2.86 2.93
CA TYR A 93 -13.10 -3.12 2.28
C TYR A 93 -14.28 -2.54 3.06
N ILE A 94 -14.23 -2.59 4.40
CA ILE A 94 -15.27 -1.98 5.25
C ILE A 94 -15.27 -0.45 5.05
N VAL A 95 -14.10 0.19 5.01
CA VAL A 95 -13.99 1.62 4.70
C VAL A 95 -14.55 1.94 3.30
N ASN A 96 -14.31 1.07 2.32
CA ASN A 96 -14.87 1.22 0.98
C ASN A 96 -16.41 1.13 0.96
N LEU A 97 -16.99 0.24 1.76
CA LEU A 97 -18.45 0.16 1.94
C LEU A 97 -19.01 1.42 2.59
N ALA A 98 -18.34 1.99 3.59
CA ALA A 98 -18.75 3.25 4.20
C ALA A 98 -18.77 4.40 3.18
N LEU A 99 -17.80 4.45 2.26
CA LEU A 99 -17.80 5.44 1.17
C LEU A 99 -18.94 5.24 0.18
N LEU A 100 -19.35 4.00 -0.10
CA LEU A 100 -20.53 3.72 -0.92
C LEU A 100 -21.82 4.16 -0.22
N GLN A 101 -21.93 3.90 1.08
CA GLN A 101 -23.07 4.36 1.88
C GLN A 101 -23.15 5.89 1.89
N LEU A 102 -22.01 6.58 2.02
CA LEU A 102 -21.94 8.04 1.92
C LEU A 102 -22.48 8.51 0.56
N ALA A 103 -22.02 7.92 -0.54
CA ALA A 103 -22.49 8.27 -1.88
C ALA A 103 -24.01 8.05 -2.05
N LEU A 104 -24.54 6.94 -1.50
CA LEU A 104 -25.97 6.65 -1.56
C LEU A 104 -26.80 7.64 -0.72
N SER A 105 -26.33 7.95 0.48
CA SER A 105 -26.98 8.92 1.37
C SER A 105 -27.00 10.32 0.76
N SER A 106 -25.91 10.76 0.13
CA SER A 106 -25.83 12.05 -0.53
C SER A 106 -26.72 12.13 -1.77
N LEU A 107 -26.89 11.02 -2.50
CA LEU A 107 -27.79 10.96 -3.65
C LEU A 107 -29.24 11.16 -3.20
N LEU A 108 -29.66 10.42 -2.17
CA LEU A 108 -31.01 10.53 -1.61
C LEU A 108 -31.28 11.95 -1.08
N LEU A 109 -30.31 12.54 -0.39
CA LEU A 109 -30.42 13.91 0.13
C LEU A 109 -30.47 14.97 -1.00
N SER A 110 -29.71 14.76 -2.08
CA SER A 110 -29.75 15.61 -3.27
C SER A 110 -31.14 15.58 -3.93
N MET A 111 -31.70 14.40 -4.16
CA MET A 111 -33.04 14.27 -4.73
C MET A 111 -34.11 14.87 -3.80
N TYR A 112 -34.01 14.61 -2.50
CA TYR A 112 -34.92 15.15 -1.50
C TYR A 112 -34.96 16.69 -1.53
N THR A 113 -33.79 17.33 -1.51
CA THR A 113 -33.67 18.80 -1.52
C THR A 113 -34.09 19.40 -2.87
N MET A 114 -33.69 18.83 -4.01
CA MET A 114 -34.06 19.39 -5.32
C MET A 114 -35.56 19.34 -5.62
N PHE A 115 -36.23 18.24 -5.25
CA PHE A 115 -37.64 18.01 -5.61
C PHE A 115 -38.63 18.32 -4.48
N SER A 116 -38.15 18.74 -3.30
CA SER A 116 -39.00 19.00 -2.13
C SER A 116 -39.93 17.82 -1.78
N MET A 117 -39.45 16.58 -1.98
CA MET A 117 -40.24 15.37 -1.76
C MET A 117 -40.25 15.00 -0.27
N ASN A 118 -41.31 15.34 0.46
CA ASN A 118 -41.44 15.05 1.89
C ASN A 118 -41.85 13.59 2.17
N PHE A 119 -40.90 12.65 2.11
CA PHE A 119 -41.16 11.25 2.48
C PHE A 119 -41.20 11.03 4.01
N PHE A 120 -40.39 11.75 4.79
CA PHE A 120 -40.18 11.44 6.22
C PHE A 120 -40.19 12.67 7.15
N ASN A 121 -40.56 13.86 6.66
CA ASN A 121 -40.53 15.11 7.45
C ASN A 121 -39.18 15.39 8.17
N LEU A 122 -38.09 14.82 7.65
CA LEU A 122 -36.77 14.77 8.30
C LEU A 122 -36.05 16.12 8.24
N ILE A 123 -36.39 16.98 7.28
CA ILE A 123 -35.80 18.29 7.05
C ILE A 123 -36.93 19.27 6.71
N PRO A 124 -36.92 20.51 7.21
CA PRO A 124 -37.90 21.52 6.81
C PRO A 124 -37.84 21.79 5.32
N ASN A 125 -38.98 22.09 4.70
CA ASN A 125 -39.02 22.51 3.30
C ASN A 125 -38.14 23.75 3.10
N LEU A 126 -37.12 23.58 2.26
CA LEU A 126 -36.17 24.63 1.92
C LEU A 126 -36.81 25.59 0.90
N ILE A 127 -36.52 26.88 1.04
CA ILE A 127 -37.06 27.91 0.16
C ILE A 127 -36.31 27.87 -1.19
N PHE A 128 -37.03 28.04 -2.29
CA PHE A 128 -36.42 28.20 -3.61
C PHE A 128 -35.80 29.61 -3.73
N PRO A 129 -34.57 29.79 -4.27
CA PRO A 129 -33.72 28.84 -5.00
C PRO A 129 -32.67 28.11 -4.14
N PHE A 130 -32.57 28.40 -2.84
CA PHE A 130 -31.58 27.81 -1.94
C PHE A 130 -31.57 26.27 -2.00
N SER A 131 -32.76 25.66 -2.05
CA SER A 131 -32.90 24.20 -2.15
C SER A 131 -32.19 23.57 -3.37
N LEU A 132 -32.19 24.25 -4.52
CA LEU A 132 -31.53 23.73 -5.72
C LEU A 132 -30.01 23.73 -5.58
N VAL A 133 -29.43 24.78 -4.98
CA VAL A 133 -27.98 24.90 -4.84
C VAL A 133 -27.45 23.85 -3.86
N VAL A 134 -28.17 23.64 -2.74
CA VAL A 134 -27.89 22.58 -1.78
C VAL A 134 -27.96 21.21 -2.45
N GLY A 135 -29.01 20.96 -3.23
CA GLY A 135 -29.19 19.71 -3.94
C GLY A 135 -28.08 19.42 -4.94
N LEU A 136 -27.65 20.43 -5.71
CA LEU A 136 -26.51 20.34 -6.63
C LEU A 136 -25.20 20.06 -5.89
N ALA A 137 -24.99 20.64 -4.71
CA ALA A 137 -23.81 20.35 -3.88
C ALA A 137 -23.79 18.87 -3.47
N PHE A 138 -24.88 18.33 -2.93
CA PHE A 138 -24.95 16.90 -2.58
C PHE A 138 -24.84 15.96 -3.79
N LEU A 139 -25.31 16.41 -4.96
CA LEU A 139 -25.14 15.68 -6.23
C LEU A 139 -23.65 15.60 -6.61
N ALA A 140 -22.91 16.71 -6.52
CA ALA A 140 -21.47 16.74 -6.74
C ALA A 140 -20.72 15.83 -5.74
N LEU A 141 -21.13 15.84 -4.46
CA LEU A 141 -20.56 14.98 -3.42
C LEU A 141 -20.77 13.49 -3.71
N THR A 142 -21.92 13.13 -4.30
CA THR A 142 -22.25 11.76 -4.71
C THR A 142 -21.26 11.26 -5.75
N PHE A 143 -21.02 12.05 -6.80
CA PHE A 143 -20.06 11.67 -7.85
C PHE A 143 -18.62 11.61 -7.33
N ALA A 144 -18.24 12.52 -6.43
CA ALA A 144 -16.92 12.52 -5.81
C ALA A 144 -16.69 11.24 -4.98
N SER A 145 -17.66 10.91 -4.10
CA SER A 145 -17.60 9.75 -3.19
C SER A 145 -17.68 8.43 -3.94
N PHE A 146 -18.56 8.33 -4.95
CA PHE A 146 -18.67 7.14 -5.81
C PHE A 146 -17.39 6.93 -6.62
N GLY A 147 -16.83 8.00 -7.20
CA GLY A 147 -15.58 7.95 -7.94
C GLY A 147 -14.40 7.48 -7.07
N LEU A 148 -14.30 8.00 -5.85
CA LEU A 148 -13.28 7.60 -4.87
C LEU A 148 -13.44 6.13 -4.48
N SER A 149 -14.68 5.69 -4.19
CA SER A 149 -14.95 4.30 -3.82
C SER A 149 -14.60 3.32 -4.94
N ALA A 150 -14.98 3.61 -6.19
CA ALA A 150 -14.65 2.76 -7.34
C ALA A 150 -13.13 2.60 -7.54
N MET A 151 -12.35 3.65 -7.27
CA MET A 151 -10.88 3.56 -7.35
C MET A 151 -10.29 2.67 -6.27
N LEU A 152 -10.71 2.88 -5.02
CA LEU A 152 -10.26 2.11 -3.88
C LEU A 152 -10.61 0.63 -4.10
N PHE A 153 -11.82 0.33 -4.55
CA PHE A 153 -12.23 -1.04 -4.86
C PHE A 153 -11.33 -1.70 -5.93
N LYS A 154 -11.03 -0.99 -7.04
CA LYS A 154 -10.11 -1.50 -8.06
C LYS A 154 -8.72 -1.75 -7.49
N TYR A 155 -8.21 -0.84 -6.65
CA TYR A 155 -6.91 -0.96 -6.03
C TYR A 155 -6.85 -2.15 -5.05
N LEU A 156 -7.85 -2.30 -4.18
CA LEU A 156 -7.95 -3.41 -3.23
C LEU A 156 -8.02 -4.76 -3.94
N ASN A 157 -8.82 -4.88 -5.01
CA ASN A 157 -8.90 -6.12 -5.79
C ASN A 157 -7.56 -6.50 -6.44
N ILE A 158 -6.77 -5.51 -6.89
CA ILE A 158 -5.44 -5.78 -7.45
C ILE A 158 -4.49 -6.22 -6.35
N LEU A 159 -4.52 -5.58 -5.18
CA LEU A 159 -3.72 -5.99 -4.02
C LEU A 159 -4.05 -7.42 -3.57
N MET A 160 -5.33 -7.76 -3.46
CA MET A 160 -5.77 -9.12 -3.11
C MET A 160 -5.27 -10.16 -4.11
N LYS A 161 -5.34 -9.87 -5.42
CA LYS A 161 -4.77 -10.76 -6.44
C LYS A 161 -3.26 -10.91 -6.30
N ARG A 162 -2.54 -9.82 -6.02
CA ARG A 162 -1.08 -9.87 -5.81
C ARG A 162 -0.72 -10.70 -4.57
N LEU A 163 -1.41 -10.50 -3.45
CA LEU A 163 -1.20 -11.24 -2.22
C LEU A 163 -1.45 -12.73 -2.43
N GLY A 164 -2.56 -13.10 -3.10
CA GLY A 164 -2.85 -14.50 -3.42
C GLY A 164 -1.82 -15.14 -4.36
N LEU A 165 -1.33 -14.42 -5.36
CA LEU A 165 -0.28 -14.89 -6.28
C LEU A 165 1.06 -15.07 -5.56
N TRP A 166 1.43 -14.09 -4.72
CA TRP A 166 2.66 -14.14 -3.91
C TRP A 166 2.64 -15.32 -2.94
N HIS A 167 1.52 -15.53 -2.24
CA HIS A 167 1.35 -16.67 -1.33
C HIS A 167 1.50 -18.01 -2.09
N LYS A 168 0.85 -18.14 -3.26
CA LYS A 168 0.99 -19.33 -4.13
C LYS A 168 2.43 -19.55 -4.62
N GLN A 169 3.19 -18.49 -4.83
CA GLN A 169 4.60 -18.54 -5.26
C GLN A 169 5.54 -18.93 -4.11
N ILE A 170 5.31 -18.42 -2.90
CA ILE A 170 6.05 -18.85 -1.70
C ILE A 170 5.86 -20.33 -1.43
N LEU A 171 4.61 -20.82 -1.50
CA LEU A 171 4.31 -22.25 -1.32
C LEU A 171 5.03 -23.14 -2.36
N LYS A 172 5.30 -22.60 -3.55
CA LYS A 172 6.07 -23.27 -4.61
C LYS A 172 7.59 -23.06 -4.50
N GLY A 173 8.05 -22.21 -3.58
CA GLY A 173 9.47 -21.88 -3.40
C GLY A 173 10.10 -21.13 -4.57
N GLN A 174 9.30 -20.41 -5.37
CA GLN A 174 9.78 -19.59 -6.49
C GLN A 174 9.60 -18.12 -6.13
N TYR A 175 10.69 -17.37 -5.98
CA TYR A 175 10.66 -15.94 -5.68
C TYR A 175 10.65 -15.12 -6.97
N LEU A 176 9.48 -14.90 -7.56
CA LEU A 176 9.36 -14.08 -8.76
C LEU A 176 8.65 -12.76 -8.43
N HIS A 177 9.39 -11.66 -8.45
CA HIS A 177 8.84 -10.31 -8.30
C HIS A 177 8.06 -9.90 -9.55
N GLN A 178 6.83 -10.39 -9.69
CA GLN A 178 5.95 -9.98 -10.79
C GLN A 178 5.20 -8.71 -10.42
N PHE A 179 5.77 -7.56 -10.81
CA PHE A 179 5.14 -6.25 -10.64
C PHE A 179 3.98 -6.07 -11.63
N ILE A 180 2.77 -6.47 -11.25
CA ILE A 180 1.57 -6.09 -12.01
C ILE A 180 1.40 -4.58 -11.85
N SER A 181 1.58 -3.77 -12.89
CA SER A 181 1.38 -2.32 -12.79
C SER A 181 -0.09 -1.98 -12.53
N VAL A 182 -0.38 -1.12 -11.55
CA VAL A 182 -1.75 -0.57 -11.39
C VAL A 182 -1.91 0.56 -12.41
N ASN A 183 -2.50 0.26 -13.56
CA ASN A 183 -2.92 1.34 -14.46
C ASN A 183 -4.21 1.96 -13.92
N GLN A 184 -4.06 3.08 -13.22
CA GLN A 184 -5.19 3.90 -12.78
C GLN A 184 -5.75 4.65 -13.99
N SER A 185 -7.07 4.62 -14.17
CA SER A 185 -7.68 5.40 -15.25
C SER A 185 -7.55 6.89 -14.92
N LYS A 186 -6.73 7.59 -15.70
CA LYS A 186 -6.51 9.05 -15.57
C LYS A 186 -7.84 9.82 -15.61
N ILE A 187 -8.81 9.32 -16.37
CA ILE A 187 -10.16 9.87 -16.51
C ILE A 187 -10.92 9.84 -15.18
N MET A 188 -10.96 8.68 -14.51
CA MET A 188 -11.71 8.53 -13.26
C MET A 188 -11.11 9.42 -12.16
N LYS A 189 -9.77 9.61 -12.17
CA LYS A 189 -9.06 10.49 -11.22
C LYS A 189 -9.45 11.94 -11.42
N ARG A 190 -9.49 12.38 -12.68
CA ARG A 190 -9.97 13.71 -13.04
C ARG A 190 -11.43 13.90 -12.61
N ILE A 191 -12.32 12.93 -12.88
CA ILE A 191 -13.74 13.03 -12.51
C ILE A 191 -13.92 13.20 -11.01
N SER A 192 -13.27 12.37 -10.19
CA SER A 192 -13.37 12.46 -8.72
C SER A 192 -12.79 13.78 -8.17
N LEU A 193 -11.67 14.25 -8.74
CA LEU A 193 -11.07 15.53 -8.35
C LEU A 193 -11.95 16.74 -8.72
N TRP A 194 -12.43 16.79 -9.97
CA TRP A 194 -13.25 17.90 -10.45
C TRP A 194 -14.62 17.93 -9.75
N SER A 195 -15.22 16.78 -9.47
CA SER A 195 -16.46 16.72 -8.67
C SER A 195 -16.25 17.16 -7.22
N GLY A 196 -15.12 16.80 -6.61
CA GLY A 196 -14.74 17.30 -5.28
C GLY A 196 -14.54 18.82 -5.25
N LEU A 197 -13.85 19.38 -6.25
CA LEU A 197 -13.69 20.83 -6.39
C LEU A 197 -15.03 21.54 -6.63
N ALA A 198 -15.88 20.97 -7.48
CA ALA A 198 -17.22 21.49 -7.72
C ALA A 198 -18.08 21.48 -6.44
N PHE A 199 -17.98 20.44 -5.61
CA PHE A 199 -18.66 20.37 -4.33
C PHE A 199 -18.25 21.51 -3.39
N ILE A 200 -16.94 21.76 -3.25
CA ILE A 200 -16.43 22.84 -2.39
C ILE A 200 -16.96 24.20 -2.86
N LEU A 201 -16.91 24.45 -4.18
CA LEU A 201 -17.41 25.70 -4.75
C LEU A 201 -18.93 25.86 -4.52
N LEU A 202 -19.72 24.82 -4.77
CA LEU A 202 -21.17 24.85 -4.56
C LEU A 202 -21.53 25.01 -3.08
N PHE A 203 -20.73 24.45 -2.16
CA PHE A 203 -20.92 24.63 -0.74
C PHE A 203 -20.71 26.09 -0.31
N ILE A 204 -19.67 26.75 -0.84
CA ILE A 204 -19.42 28.18 -0.62
C ILE A 204 -20.57 29.02 -1.20
N ILE A 205 -21.03 28.70 -2.43
CA ILE A 205 -22.16 29.39 -3.06
C ILE A 205 -23.44 29.22 -2.23
N THR A 206 -23.69 28.03 -1.71
CA THR A 206 -24.84 27.75 -0.84
C THR A 206 -24.83 28.66 0.38
N TYR A 207 -23.68 28.83 1.04
CA TYR A 207 -23.53 29.73 2.17
C TYR A 207 -23.82 31.19 1.80
N ILE A 208 -23.29 31.66 0.67
CA ILE A 208 -23.51 33.04 0.18
C ILE A 208 -25.00 33.28 -0.13
N VAL A 209 -25.67 32.32 -0.76
CA VAL A 209 -27.12 32.41 -1.07
C VAL A 209 -27.93 32.44 0.23
N GLY A 210 -27.63 31.58 1.20
CA GLY A 210 -28.30 31.58 2.50
C GLY A 210 -28.16 32.90 3.25
N PHE A 211 -26.95 33.47 3.26
CA PHE A 211 -26.68 34.79 3.82
C PHE A 211 -27.47 35.89 3.09
N SER A 212 -27.47 35.90 1.76
CA SER A 212 -28.17 36.91 0.96
C SER A 212 -29.69 36.89 1.14
N MET A 213 -30.29 35.72 1.42
CA MET A 213 -31.74 35.59 1.57
C MET A 213 -32.24 36.02 2.95
N THR A 214 -31.42 35.85 4.00
CA THR A 214 -31.82 36.14 5.39
C THR A 214 -31.19 37.42 5.95
N ASN A 215 -30.19 37.97 5.24
CA ASN A 215 -29.32 39.06 5.67
C ASN A 215 -28.68 38.82 7.05
N ASN A 216 -28.62 37.55 7.48
CA ASN A 216 -28.10 37.11 8.75
C ASN A 216 -27.13 35.94 8.52
N PRO A 217 -26.01 35.87 9.25
CA PRO A 217 -25.06 34.77 9.13
C PRO A 217 -25.63 33.43 9.63
N GLN A 218 -26.63 33.47 10.53
CA GLN A 218 -27.33 32.32 11.09
C GLN A 218 -28.66 32.08 10.37
N PHE A 219 -28.63 31.94 9.05
CA PHE A 219 -29.83 31.77 8.22
C PHE A 219 -30.71 30.57 8.65
N TRP A 220 -30.11 29.54 9.24
CA TRP A 220 -30.80 28.36 9.75
C TRP A 220 -31.74 28.64 10.94
N GLU A 221 -31.45 29.66 11.75
CA GLU A 221 -32.34 30.08 12.85
C GLU A 221 -33.57 30.81 12.32
N THR A 222 -33.37 31.63 11.27
CA THR A 222 -34.47 32.36 10.61
C THR A 222 -35.46 31.43 9.93
N TRP A 223 -35.00 30.24 9.51
CA TRP A 223 -35.83 29.21 8.89
C TRP A 223 -36.30 28.12 9.86
N HIS A 224 -36.07 28.30 11.16
CA HIS A 224 -36.53 27.38 12.22
C HIS A 224 -36.09 25.92 11.99
N TRP A 225 -34.86 25.70 11.50
CA TRP A 225 -34.39 24.35 11.20
C TRP A 225 -34.20 23.44 12.43
N PHE A 226 -34.04 24.03 13.61
CA PHE A 226 -33.71 23.32 14.85
C PHE A 226 -34.73 23.54 15.99
N ASN A 227 -35.93 24.02 15.66
CA ASN A 227 -37.01 24.24 16.63
C ASN A 227 -37.96 23.04 16.75
#